data_AF-A0A661D7N0-F1
#
_entry.id   AF-A0A661D7N0-F1
#
_cell.length_a   1.000
_cell.length_b   1.000
_cell.length_c   1.000
_cell.angle_alpha   90.00
_cell.angle_beta   90.00
_cell.angle_gamma   90.00
#
_symmetry.space_group_name_H-M   'P 1'
#
loop_
_entity.id
_entity.type
_entity.pdbx_description
1 polymer ?
#
loop_
_entity_poly.entity_id
_entity_poly.type
_entity_poly.pdbx_seq_one_letter_code
_entity_poly.pdbx_strand_id
1 'polypeptide(L)' 'MKTIADYSIIELKLIYGLLHANVQSHFELMDSELLSDLQKHLQITAASEGVDVTHHAQWKAWLDNQSPLIIDEAPGDIGA' A
#
# COMPACT_ATOMS: atom_id res chain seq x y z
N MET A 1 18.03 10.97 -15.04
CA MET A 1 16.66 10.42 -15.11
C MET A 1 16.28 10.01 -13.71
N LYS A 2 15.04 10.23 -13.27
CA LYS A 2 14.56 9.77 -11.96
C LYS A 2 14.17 8.29 -12.05
N THR A 3 14.39 7.57 -10.97
CA THR A 3 13.92 6.20 -10.72
C THR A 3 12.60 6.23 -9.94
N ILE A 4 11.89 5.10 -9.87
CA ILE A 4 10.63 5.00 -9.12
C ILE A 4 10.82 5.43 -7.65
N ALA A 5 11.99 5.15 -7.06
CA ALA A 5 12.32 5.51 -5.68
C ALA A 5 12.51 7.02 -5.44
N ASP A 6 12.65 7.83 -6.49
CA ASP A 6 12.83 9.29 -6.39
C ASP A 6 11.50 10.07 -6.32
N TYR A 7 10.37 9.38 -6.43
CA TYR A 7 9.03 9.96 -6.34
C TYR A 7 8.44 9.79 -4.94
N SER A 8 7.47 10.64 -4.59
CA SER A 8 6.81 10.56 -3.28
C SER A 8 6.06 9.24 -3.14
N ILE A 9 6.20 8.58 -1.99
CA ILE A 9 5.47 7.34 -1.70
C ILE A 9 3.95 7.51 -1.81
N ILE A 10 3.43 8.70 -1.48
CA ILE A 10 2.00 9.03 -1.58
C ILE A 10 1.55 9.03 -3.05
N GLU A 11 2.35 9.62 -3.95
CA GLU A 11 2.07 9.62 -5.38
C GLU A 11 2.15 8.21 -5.95
N LEU A 12 3.17 7.44 -5.56
CA LEU A 12 3.35 6.06 -6.01
C LEU A 12 2.17 5.17 -5.62
N LYS A 13 1.67 5.29 -4.37
CA LYS A 13 0.46 4.58 -3.90
C LYS A 13 -0.77 4.95 -4.73
N LEU A 14 -0.97 6.24 -5.00
CA LEU A 14 -2.10 6.74 -5.80
C LEU A 14 -2.06 6.16 -7.22
N ILE A 15 -0.91 6.28 -7.90
CA ILE A 15 -0.75 5.80 -9.27
C ILE A 15 -0.94 4.29 -9.34
N TYR A 16 -0.33 3.54 -8.41
CA TYR A 16 -0.53 2.09 -8.33
C TYR A 16 -2.01 1.75 -8.15
N GLY A 17 -2.71 2.40 -7.23
CA GLY A 17 -4.12 2.15 -6.96
C GLY A 17 -5.00 2.39 -8.19
N LEU A 18 -4.76 3.49 -8.91
CA LEU A 18 -5.47 3.80 -10.16
C LEU A 18 -5.20 2.77 -11.26
N LEU A 19 -3.95 2.38 -11.46
CA LEU A 19 -3.59 1.37 -12.47
C LEU A 19 -4.17 0.01 -12.12
N HIS A 20 -3.98 -0.44 -10.88
CA HIS A 20 -4.46 -1.74 -10.40
C HIS A 20 -5.99 -1.86 -10.48
N ALA A 21 -6.73 -0.78 -10.17
CA ALA A 21 -8.19 -0.77 -10.29
C ALA A 21 -8.68 -0.92 -11.75
N ASN A 22 -7.85 -0.55 -12.73
CA ASN A 22 -8.18 -0.60 -14.16
C ASN A 22 -7.67 -1.86 -14.87
N VAL A 23 -6.95 -2.77 -14.19
CA VAL A 23 -6.39 -3.99 -14.80
C VAL A 23 -7.48 -4.85 -15.47
N GLN A 24 -8.68 -4.92 -14.89
CA GLN A 24 -9.78 -5.70 -15.48
C GLN A 24 -10.33 -5.10 -16.78
N SER A 25 -10.18 -3.78 -16.97
CA SER A 25 -10.59 -3.08 -18.19
C SER A 25 -9.45 -2.95 -19.20
N HIS A 26 -8.21 -3.10 -18.75
CA HIS A 26 -6.99 -2.95 -19.53
C HIS A 26 -6.02 -4.09 -19.22
N PHE A 27 -6.24 -5.27 -19.84
CA PHE A 27 -5.42 -6.46 -19.58
C PHE A 27 -3.92 -6.26 -19.90
N GLU A 28 -3.58 -5.32 -20.78
CA GLU A 28 -2.20 -4.90 -21.05
C GLU A 28 -1.44 -4.39 -19.81
N LEU A 29 -2.16 -3.90 -18.79
CA LEU A 29 -1.57 -3.51 -17.52
C LEU A 29 -1.04 -4.71 -16.74
N MET A 30 -1.61 -5.89 -16.94
CA MET A 30 -1.22 -7.12 -16.25
C MET A 30 0.20 -7.56 -16.63
N ASP A 31 0.61 -7.29 -17.87
CA ASP A 31 1.95 -7.57 -18.41
C ASP A 31 2.89 -6.36 -18.34
N SER A 32 2.45 -5.25 -17.72
CA SER A 32 3.24 -4.02 -17.63
C SER A 32 4.41 -4.18 -16.66
N GLU A 33 5.64 -4.13 -17.18
CA GLU A 33 6.85 -4.13 -16.37
C GLU A 33 6.89 -2.96 -15.37
N LEU A 34 6.42 -1.78 -15.79
CA LEU A 34 6.34 -0.61 -14.92
C LEU A 34 5.39 -0.83 -13.74
N LEU A 35 4.21 -1.43 -13.97
CA LEU A 35 3.27 -1.74 -12.90
C LEU A 35 3.83 -2.81 -11.95
N SER A 36 4.53 -3.81 -12.50
CA SER A 36 5.22 -4.85 -11.73
C SER A 36 6.29 -4.24 -10.81
N ASP A 37 7.13 -3.37 -11.35
CA ASP A 37 8.20 -2.73 -10.58
C ASP A 37 7.68 -1.74 -9.54
N LEU A 38 6.60 -1.02 -9.87
CA LEU A 38 5.90 -0.17 -8.91
C LEU A 38 5.33 -0.99 -7.75
N GLN A 39 4.67 -2.12 -8.05
CA GLN A 39 4.15 -3.01 -7.01
C GLN A 39 5.27 -3.55 -6.12
N LYS A 40 6.37 -4.04 -6.69
CA LYS A 40 7.52 -4.55 -5.92
C LYS A 40 8.10 -3.46 -5.02
N HIS A 41 8.29 -2.24 -5.54
CA HIS A 41 8.81 -1.13 -4.77
C HIS A 41 7.90 -0.81 -3.57
N LEU A 42 6.59 -0.72 -3.80
CA LEU A 42 5.62 -0.45 -2.74
C LEU A 42 5.57 -1.58 -1.71
N GLN A 43 5.65 -2.85 -2.13
CA GLN A 43 5.68 -3.99 -1.23
C GLN A 43 6.93 -4.02 -0.35
N ILE A 44 8.10 -3.70 -0.91
CA ILE A 44 9.35 -3.60 -0.15
C ILE A 44 9.26 -2.49 0.89
N THR A 45 8.72 -1.32 0.51
CA THR A 45 8.54 -0.18 1.42
C THR A 45 7.52 -0.48 2.52
N ALA A 46 6.38 -1.09 2.19
CA ALA A 46 5.40 -1.48 3.20
C ALA A 46 5.96 -2.53 4.18
N ALA A 47 6.70 -3.52 3.67
CA ALA A 47 7.34 -4.53 4.50
C ALA A 47 8.39 -3.93 5.43
N SER A 48 9.14 -2.90 5.01
CA SER A 48 10.10 -2.21 5.89
C SER A 48 9.40 -1.37 6.97
N GLU A 49 8.14 -0.97 6.76
CA GLU A 49 7.26 -0.35 7.74
C GLU A 49 6.51 -1.38 8.63
N GLY A 50 6.77 -2.68 8.46
CA GLY A 50 6.17 -3.74 9.27
C GLY A 50 4.78 -4.19 8.82
N VAL A 51 4.33 -3.76 7.63
CA VAL A 51 3.07 -4.18 7.03
C VAL A 51 3.24 -5.57 6.41
N ASP A 52 2.33 -6.49 6.73
CA ASP A 52 2.29 -7.77 6.04
C ASP A 52 1.60 -7.62 4.66
N VAL A 53 2.44 -7.53 3.61
CA VAL A 53 1.99 -7.38 2.22
C VAL A 53 1.31 -8.61 1.63
N THR A 54 1.41 -9.77 2.31
CA THR A 54 0.67 -10.99 1.92
C THR A 54 -0.77 -10.96 2.43
N HIS A 55 -1.04 -10.17 3.47
CA HIS A 55 -2.38 -9.94 3.99
C HIS A 55 -3.05 -8.78 3.26
N HIS A 56 -4.01 -9.10 2.38
CA HIS A 56 -4.72 -8.12 1.56
C HIS A 56 -5.28 -6.94 2.34
N ALA A 57 -5.82 -7.16 3.55
CA ALA A 57 -6.37 -6.11 4.39
C ALA A 57 -5.31 -5.12 4.89
N GLN A 58 -4.15 -5.61 5.36
CA GLN A 58 -3.06 -4.76 5.83
C GLN A 58 -2.43 -3.99 4.67
N TRP A 59 -2.20 -4.67 3.55
CA TRP A 59 -1.72 -4.07 2.30
C TRP A 59 -2.65 -2.94 1.83
N LYS A 60 -3.96 -3.21 1.77
CA LYS A 60 -4.95 -2.23 1.35
C LYS A 60 -5.00 -1.02 2.30
N ALA A 61 -5.01 -1.25 3.62
CA ALA A 61 -5.00 -0.16 4.60
C ALA A 61 -3.76 0.74 4.43
N TRP A 62 -2.59 0.14 4.23
CA TRP A 62 -1.35 0.89 3.98
C TRP A 62 -1.39 1.69 2.68
N LEU A 63 -1.93 1.12 1.58
CA LEU A 63 -2.10 1.82 0.31
C LEU A 63 -3.07 3.01 0.41
N ASP A 64 -4.15 2.85 1.17
CA ASP A 64 -5.15 3.89 1.41
C ASP A 64 -4.66 4.98 2.39
N ASN A 65 -3.38 4.92 2.80
CA ASN A 65 -2.77 5.76 3.84
C ASN A 65 -3.56 5.74 5.16
N GLN A 66 -4.27 4.65 5.42
CA GLN A 66 -4.86 4.42 6.72
C GLN A 66 -3.74 3.94 7.63
N SER A 67 -3.36 4.77 8.61
CA SER A 67 -2.58 4.27 9.73
C SER A 67 -3.39 3.14 10.36
N PRO A 68 -2.80 1.98 10.69
CA PRO A 68 -3.50 1.01 11.50
C PRO A 68 -3.97 1.76 12.73
N LEU A 69 -5.29 1.81 12.93
CA LEU A 69 -5.88 2.36 14.14
C LEU A 69 -5.18 1.61 15.28
N ILE A 70 -4.27 2.28 15.98
CA ILE A 70 -3.89 1.88 17.32
C ILE A 70 -5.21 1.98 18.07
N ILE A 71 -5.91 0.86 18.22
CA ILE A 71 -6.95 0.75 19.21
C ILE A 71 -6.18 0.78 20.51
N ASP A 72 -5.98 1.99 21.02
CA ASP A 72 -5.56 2.22 22.39
C ASP A 72 -6.58 1.48 23.24
N GLU A 73 -6.17 0.35 23.84
CA GLU A 73 -7.03 -0.37 24.76
C GLU A 73 -7.52 0.64 25.79
N ALA A 74 -8.84 0.79 25.86
CA ALA A 74 -9.48 1.72 26.77
C ALA A 74 -8.88 1.55 28.18
N PRO A 75 -8.52 2.63 28.89
CA PRO A 75 -8.08 2.49 30.26
C PRO A 75 -9.19 1.77 31.02
N GLY A 76 -8.82 0.62 31.59
CA GLY A 76 -9.72 -0.25 32.32
C GLY A 76 -10.59 0.58 33.26
N ASP A 77 -11.90 0.37 33.13
CA ASP A 77 -12.89 0.81 34.10
C ASP A 77 -12.53 0.15 35.43
N ILE A 78 -11.75 0.87 36.23
CA ILE A 78 -11.49 0.55 37.64
C ILE A 78 -12.75 1.01 38.35
N GLY A 79 -13.46 0.04 38.93
CA GLY A 79 -14.85 0.18 39.33
C GLY A 79 -15.19 1.27 40.34
N ALA A 80 -16.50 1.40 40.52
CA ALA A 80 -17.16 1.88 41.72
C ALA A 80 -18.47 1.10 41.91
#